data_AF-A0A2U3Z2N5-F1
#
_entry.id   AF-A0A2U3Z2N5-F1
#
_cell.length_a   1.000
_cell.length_b   1.000
_cell.length_c   1.000
_cell.angle_alpha   90.00
_cell.angle_beta   90.00
_cell.angle_gamma   90.00
#
_symmetry.space_group_name_H-M   'P 1'
#
loop_
_entity.id
_entity.type
_entity.pdbx_description
1 polymer ?
#
loop_
_entity_poly.entity_id
_entity_poly.type
_entity_poly.pdbx_seq_one_letter_code
_entity_poly.pdbx_strand_id
1 'polypeptide(L)'
;MVMAHLVNHLGHFPLRGGPAVLHSLVSENHDNVHAEAPELSSEVFRSPNLQLFVLNDSTLISYLQTPSEGPAGTSRGGTLSDVRVIVRDISGKYSWDGKVLYGPLEGCLAPSGRNPAFLISGWQPQALGAQKDFSQSEEGDDVLDKLLENIGHTSPECLLPSQLNLNEPSPPPRGMNHDQEKEIIEVILRQNAQEDDYIQRCNSDSAMRVTSQEQPSPVEPRGPFYFCRLLLDDLGMNSWDRRKNFHLLKKNSKLLRELKNLDSRQCRETHKIAVFYIAEGQEDKCSILSNERGSQAYEDFVAGLGWEVDLSTHCGFMGGLQRNGSTGQTAPYYATSTVEVIFHVSTRMPSDSDDSLTKKLRHLGNDEVHIVWSEHSRDYRRGIIPTAFGDVSIIIYPVKNHMFFIAITKKPEKLY
;
A
#
# COMPACT_ATOMS: atom_id res chain seq x y z
N MET A 1 1.89 -15.00 -8.53
CA MET A 1 1.33 -15.44 -7.24
C MET A 1 1.91 -14.65 -6.07
N VAL A 2 3.23 -14.57 -5.90
CA VAL A 2 3.85 -13.79 -4.81
C VAL A 2 3.50 -12.30 -4.87
N MET A 3 3.69 -11.61 -6.00
CA MET A 3 3.33 -10.17 -6.10
C MET A 3 1.85 -9.88 -5.81
N ALA A 4 0.93 -10.73 -6.29
CA ALA A 4 -0.49 -10.60 -5.96
C ALA A 4 -0.77 -10.91 -4.48
N HIS A 5 0.01 -11.79 -3.86
CA HIS A 5 -0.08 -12.09 -2.44
C HIS A 5 0.50 -10.96 -1.57
N LEU A 6 1.61 -10.34 -1.98
CA LEU A 6 2.18 -9.14 -1.35
C LEU A 6 1.20 -7.95 -1.44
N VAL A 7 0.57 -7.75 -2.61
CA VAL A 7 -0.45 -6.71 -2.85
C VAL A 7 -1.69 -6.89 -1.98
N ASN A 8 -2.15 -8.14 -1.80
CA ASN A 8 -3.41 -8.41 -1.09
C ASN A 8 -3.27 -8.70 0.41
N HIS A 9 -2.09 -9.12 0.89
CA HIS A 9 -1.95 -9.67 2.25
C HIS A 9 -0.86 -9.02 3.11
N LEU A 10 0.01 -8.16 2.56
CA LEU A 10 1.00 -7.44 3.36
C LEU A 10 0.60 -5.97 3.56
N GLY A 11 -0.03 -5.72 4.71
CA GLY A 11 -0.01 -4.41 5.35
C GLY A 11 -1.15 -3.48 4.95
N HIS A 12 -2.34 -3.70 5.52
CA HIS A 12 -3.20 -2.58 5.89
C HIS A 12 -2.48 -1.78 6.98
N PHE A 13 -1.64 -0.83 6.60
CA PHE A 13 -0.94 0.01 7.57
C PHE A 13 -1.90 1.05 8.16
N PRO A 14 -2.02 1.15 9.50
CA PRO A 14 -2.66 2.30 10.10
C PRO A 14 -1.79 3.53 9.87
N LEU A 15 -2.32 4.53 9.16
CA LEU A 15 -1.69 5.84 9.06
C LEU A 15 -1.69 6.51 10.45
N ARG A 16 -0.60 7.19 10.82
CA ARG A 16 -0.49 7.98 12.08
C ARG A 16 -1.41 9.21 12.15
N GLY A 17 -2.35 9.36 11.20
CA GLY A 17 -3.31 10.44 11.09
C GLY A 17 -3.82 10.59 9.65
N GLY A 18 -5.12 10.83 9.49
CA GLY A 18 -5.80 10.95 8.19
C GLY A 18 -6.83 9.85 7.93
N PRO A 19 -7.72 10.02 6.93
CA PRO A 19 -8.73 9.01 6.58
C PRO A 19 -8.06 7.73 6.05
N ALA A 20 -8.59 6.55 6.39
CA ALA A 20 -7.99 5.26 6.03
C ALA A 20 -7.85 5.05 4.52
N VAL A 21 -6.64 5.10 3.95
CA VAL A 21 -6.39 5.01 2.50
C VAL A 21 -5.99 3.58 2.11
N LEU A 22 -6.50 3.11 0.96
CA LEU A 22 -6.13 1.80 0.37
C LEU A 22 -4.85 1.85 -0.47
N HIS A 23 -4.28 3.03 -0.70
CA HIS A 23 -3.10 3.24 -1.54
C HIS A 23 -2.04 4.07 -0.81
N SER A 24 -0.79 3.91 -1.23
CA SER A 24 0.37 4.61 -0.70
C SER A 24 0.50 6.02 -1.27
N LEU A 25 0.82 6.98 -0.40
CA LEU A 25 1.17 8.35 -0.79
C LEU A 25 2.65 8.48 -1.21
N VAL A 26 3.45 7.45 -0.98
CA VAL A 26 4.88 7.41 -1.36
C VAL A 26 5.02 7.64 -2.87
N SER A 27 6.02 8.43 -3.23
CA SER A 27 6.39 8.77 -4.61
C SER A 27 7.89 8.57 -4.80
N GLU A 28 8.34 8.51 -6.05
CA GLU A 28 9.75 8.31 -6.39
C GLU A 28 10.67 9.44 -5.88
N ASN A 29 10.13 10.60 -5.54
CA ASN A 29 10.91 11.70 -4.96
C ASN A 29 11.10 11.53 -3.44
N HIS A 30 10.32 10.68 -2.78
CA HIS A 30 10.48 10.49 -1.34
C HIS A 30 11.89 9.96 -1.07
N ASP A 31 12.55 10.51 -0.05
CA ASP A 31 13.95 10.26 0.33
C ASP A 31 15.02 10.86 -0.61
N ASN A 32 14.61 11.65 -1.61
CA ASN A 32 15.54 12.45 -2.40
C ASN A 32 15.72 13.84 -1.77
N VAL A 33 16.89 14.06 -1.15
CA VAL A 33 17.28 15.32 -0.49
C VAL A 33 17.19 16.55 -1.43
N HIS A 34 17.27 16.33 -2.75
CA HIS A 34 17.25 17.40 -3.75
C HIS A 34 15.86 17.65 -4.36
N ALA A 35 14.85 16.84 -4.04
CA ALA A 35 13.51 16.95 -4.62
C ALA A 35 12.43 17.08 -3.53
N GLU A 36 12.12 18.31 -3.12
CA GLU A 36 11.05 18.60 -2.15
C GLU A 36 9.62 18.52 -2.74
N ALA A 37 9.48 18.14 -4.02
CA ALA A 37 8.17 18.15 -4.69
C ALA A 37 7.33 16.90 -4.33
N PRO A 38 6.04 17.05 -3.96
CA PRO A 38 5.15 15.91 -3.66
C PRO A 38 4.89 15.03 -4.89
N GLU A 39 4.99 15.60 -6.08
CA GLU A 39 4.79 14.91 -7.36
C GLU A 39 6.12 14.53 -8.02
N LEU A 40 6.13 13.41 -8.75
CA LEU A 40 7.26 12.93 -9.56
C LEU A 40 7.92 14.07 -10.36
N SER A 41 9.18 14.38 -10.02
CA SER A 41 9.92 15.46 -10.65
C SER A 41 10.45 15.05 -12.01
N SER A 42 10.69 16.02 -12.90
CA SER A 42 11.26 15.76 -14.22
C SER A 42 12.69 15.22 -14.14
N GLU A 43 13.42 15.58 -13.08
CA GLU A 43 14.79 15.13 -12.82
C GLU A 43 14.81 13.65 -12.40
N VAL A 44 14.03 13.28 -11.37
CA VAL A 44 13.87 11.88 -10.93
C VAL A 44 13.27 11.04 -12.06
N PHE A 45 12.32 11.57 -12.82
CA PHE A 45 11.77 10.85 -13.96
C PHE A 45 12.83 10.49 -15.01
N ARG A 46 13.82 11.36 -15.26
CA ARG A 46 14.88 11.14 -16.26
C ARG A 46 16.08 10.37 -15.71
N SER A 47 16.17 10.21 -14.40
CA SER A 47 17.33 9.59 -13.76
C SER A 47 17.50 8.12 -14.21
N PRO A 48 18.74 7.62 -14.34
CA PRO A 48 18.99 6.27 -14.83
C PRO A 48 18.71 5.18 -13.77
N ASN A 49 18.57 5.56 -12.50
CA ASN A 49 18.19 4.69 -11.39
C ASN A 49 16.68 4.42 -11.28
N LEU A 50 15.86 5.11 -12.06
CA LEU A 50 14.43 4.84 -12.20
C LEU A 50 14.18 4.14 -13.53
N GLN A 51 13.44 3.03 -13.55
CA GLN A 51 12.89 2.47 -14.78
C GLN A 51 11.41 2.15 -14.59
N LEU A 52 10.63 2.31 -15.65
CA LEU A 52 9.19 2.11 -15.62
C LEU A 52 8.80 1.00 -16.59
N PHE A 53 7.89 0.13 -16.16
CA PHE A 53 7.45 -1.03 -16.91
C PHE A 53 5.93 -1.10 -16.95
N VAL A 54 5.41 -1.72 -18.00
CA VAL A 54 4.04 -2.24 -18.05
C VAL A 54 4.10 -3.68 -17.57
N LEU A 55 3.26 -4.05 -16.59
CA LEU A 55 3.13 -5.44 -16.15
C LEU A 55 2.04 -6.19 -16.91
N ASN A 56 0.95 -5.48 -17.21
CA ASN A 56 -0.23 -5.94 -17.93
C ASN A 56 -1.02 -4.71 -18.44
N ASP A 57 -2.19 -4.92 -19.04
CA ASP A 57 -3.00 -3.86 -19.65
C ASP A 57 -3.55 -2.81 -18.66
N SER A 58 -3.48 -3.08 -17.35
CA SER A 58 -4.02 -2.25 -16.28
C SER A 58 -2.99 -1.74 -15.26
N THR A 59 -1.74 -2.21 -15.32
CA THR A 59 -0.77 -2.03 -14.24
C THR A 59 0.58 -1.54 -14.76
N LEU A 60 1.05 -0.42 -14.19
CA LEU A 60 2.37 0.14 -14.39
C LEU A 60 3.23 -0.10 -13.14
N ILE A 61 4.54 -0.27 -13.33
CA ILE A 61 5.49 -0.43 -12.22
C ILE A 61 6.69 0.49 -12.42
N SER A 62 7.02 1.27 -11.40
CA SER A 62 8.31 1.96 -11.27
C SER A 62 9.23 1.16 -10.36
N TYR A 63 10.44 0.90 -10.84
CA TYR A 63 11.55 0.42 -10.02
C TYR A 63 12.53 1.57 -9.86
N LEU A 64 12.87 1.91 -8.63
CA LEU A 64 13.79 2.97 -8.27
C LEU A 64 14.89 2.38 -7.39
N GLN A 65 16.15 2.54 -7.80
CA GLN A 65 17.28 2.26 -6.92
C GLN A 65 17.62 3.53 -6.14
N THR A 66 17.55 3.46 -4.82
CA THR A 66 17.91 4.56 -3.93
C THR A 66 19.43 4.61 -3.76
N PRO A 67 20.06 5.80 -3.75
CA PRO A 67 21.50 5.90 -3.56
C PRO A 67 21.90 5.38 -2.18
N SER A 68 22.85 4.43 -2.12
CA SER A 68 23.55 4.12 -0.87
C SER A 68 24.59 5.22 -0.65
N GLU A 69 24.43 6.05 0.38
CA GLU A 69 25.54 6.92 0.79
C GLU A 69 26.75 6.07 1.19
N GLY A 70 27.92 6.43 0.65
CA GLY A 70 29.22 5.87 1.06
C GLY A 70 29.66 6.35 2.45
N PRO A 71 30.86 5.97 2.89
CA PRO A 71 31.10 5.21 4.13
C PRO A 71 30.94 6.03 5.42
N ALA A 72 30.37 5.36 6.43
CA ALA A 72 30.56 5.57 7.87
C ALA A 72 30.88 7.01 8.32
N GLY A 73 29.85 7.85 8.40
CA GLY A 73 29.95 9.13 9.09
C GLY A 73 28.59 9.76 9.28
N THR A 74 28.09 9.75 10.51
CA THR A 74 26.84 10.40 10.97
C THR A 74 25.52 9.73 10.54
N SER A 75 25.23 8.58 11.14
CA SER A 75 23.89 7.98 11.14
C SER A 75 22.88 8.88 11.88
N ARG A 76 22.02 9.59 11.14
CA ARG A 76 20.66 9.89 11.60
C ARG A 76 19.76 8.75 11.14
N GLY A 77 19.10 8.09 12.10
CA GLY A 77 18.42 6.80 11.91
C GLY A 77 17.22 6.82 10.96
N GLY A 78 17.49 6.47 9.69
CA GLY A 78 16.49 5.97 8.75
C GLY A 78 17.07 4.71 8.07
N THR A 79 16.29 3.63 8.03
CA THR A 79 16.66 2.41 7.30
C THR A 79 16.66 2.72 5.80
N LEU A 80 17.83 3.01 5.23
CA LEU A 80 18.00 3.21 3.79
C LEU A 80 17.70 1.89 3.05
N SER A 81 16.68 1.90 2.20
CA SER A 81 16.39 0.83 1.25
C SER A 81 17.38 0.87 0.09
N ASP A 82 17.60 -0.27 -0.59
CA ASP A 82 18.39 -0.33 -1.83
C ASP A 82 17.48 -0.16 -3.06
N VAL A 83 16.24 -0.62 -2.96
CA VAL A 83 15.26 -0.62 -4.05
C VAL A 83 13.90 -0.22 -3.53
N ARG A 84 13.19 0.62 -4.29
CA ARG A 84 11.78 0.95 -4.14
C ARG A 84 11.01 0.50 -5.36
N VAL A 85 9.89 -0.19 -5.15
CA VAL A 85 8.97 -0.63 -6.20
C VAL A 85 7.64 0.06 -5.98
N ILE A 86 7.18 0.82 -6.98
CA ILE A 86 5.87 1.49 -6.96
C ILE A 86 5.01 0.91 -8.07
N VAL A 87 3.95 0.20 -7.69
CA VAL A 87 2.94 -0.34 -8.60
C VAL A 87 1.77 0.63 -8.69
N ARG A 88 1.26 0.87 -9.90
CA ARG A 88 0.15 1.78 -10.18
C ARG A 88 -0.94 1.08 -10.98
N ASP A 89 -2.17 1.28 -10.56
CA ASP A 89 -3.37 0.89 -11.31
C ASP A 89 -4.50 1.91 -11.09
N ILE A 90 -5.73 1.55 -11.50
CA ILE A 90 -6.91 2.42 -11.32
C ILE A 90 -7.32 2.62 -9.85
N SER A 91 -6.90 1.74 -8.95
CA SER A 91 -7.14 1.82 -7.51
C SER A 91 -6.05 2.59 -6.75
N GLY A 92 -4.96 2.96 -7.41
CA GLY A 92 -3.97 3.89 -6.89
C GLY A 92 -2.55 3.36 -6.96
N LYS A 93 -1.72 3.82 -6.00
CA LYS A 93 -0.31 3.47 -5.89
C LYS A 93 -0.05 2.50 -4.74
N TYR A 94 0.88 1.58 -4.93
CA TYR A 94 1.33 0.66 -3.89
C TYR A 94 2.86 0.65 -3.90
N SER A 95 3.49 0.80 -2.74
CA SER A 95 4.94 0.97 -2.64
C SER A 95 5.54 -0.07 -1.70
N TRP A 96 6.64 -0.67 -2.12
CA TRP A 96 7.47 -1.57 -1.30
C TRP A 96 8.91 -1.14 -1.38
N ASP A 97 9.57 -1.18 -0.23
CA ASP A 97 11.01 -0.94 -0.12
C ASP A 97 11.72 -2.25 0.20
N GLY A 98 12.82 -2.50 -0.48
CA GLY A 98 13.63 -3.70 -0.37
C GLY A 98 15.09 -3.37 -0.08
N LYS A 99 15.75 -4.24 0.67
CA LYS A 99 17.16 -4.16 1.01
C LYS A 99 17.81 -5.53 0.85
N VAL A 100 19.01 -5.57 0.29
CA VAL A 100 19.78 -6.81 0.19
C VAL A 100 20.34 -7.14 1.56
N LEU A 101 19.88 -8.25 2.15
CA LEU A 101 20.34 -8.72 3.47
C LEU A 101 21.58 -9.61 3.37
N TYR A 102 21.71 -10.36 2.26
CA TYR A 102 22.76 -11.34 2.04
C TYR A 102 23.30 -11.20 0.61
N GLY A 103 24.62 -11.17 0.46
CA GLY A 103 25.28 -11.04 -0.83
C GLY A 103 26.70 -11.62 -0.79
N PRO A 104 27.38 -11.73 -1.95
CA PRO A 104 28.75 -12.22 -1.99
C PRO A 104 29.64 -11.33 -1.14
N LEU A 105 30.47 -11.94 -0.29
CA LEU A 105 31.39 -11.22 0.60
C LEU A 105 32.29 -10.28 -0.19
N GLU A 106 32.28 -8.99 0.16
CA GLU A 106 33.32 -8.07 -0.28
C GLU A 106 34.70 -8.64 0.09
N GLY A 107 35.54 -8.89 -0.91
CA GLY A 107 36.97 -9.14 -0.72
C GLY A 107 37.41 -10.53 -0.25
N CYS A 108 36.53 -11.54 -0.13
CA CYS A 108 36.97 -12.90 0.20
C CYS A 108 37.33 -13.70 -1.07
N LEU A 109 38.63 -13.89 -1.32
CA LEU A 109 39.09 -14.96 -2.20
C LEU A 109 38.58 -16.30 -1.65
N ALA A 110 38.01 -17.14 -2.52
CA ALA A 110 37.48 -18.44 -2.14
C ALA A 110 38.53 -19.22 -1.31
N PRO A 111 38.17 -19.78 -0.13
CA PRO A 111 39.04 -20.71 0.54
C PRO A 111 39.22 -21.89 -0.41
N SER A 112 40.47 -22.22 -0.75
CA SER A 112 40.81 -23.49 -1.37
C SER A 112 40.58 -24.61 -0.34
N GLY A 113 39.32 -24.97 -0.14
CA GLY A 113 38.83 -25.92 0.86
C GLY A 113 37.30 -25.99 0.83
N ARG A 114 36.74 -27.19 1.02
CA ARG A 114 35.34 -27.59 0.76
C ARG A 114 34.22 -26.85 1.54
N ASN A 115 34.50 -25.78 2.27
CA ASN A 115 33.50 -25.07 3.07
C ASN A 115 33.38 -23.60 2.63
N PRO A 116 32.30 -23.20 1.94
CA PRO A 116 32.00 -21.79 1.71
C PRO A 116 31.59 -21.15 3.04
N ALA A 117 32.47 -20.36 3.63
CA ALA A 117 32.14 -19.54 4.79
C ALA A 117 31.25 -18.36 4.33
N PHE A 118 29.98 -18.36 4.73
CA PHE A 118 29.09 -17.21 4.57
C PHE A 118 29.23 -16.32 5.81
N LEU A 119 29.57 -15.04 5.63
CA LEU A 119 29.57 -14.04 6.70
C LEU A 119 28.42 -13.05 6.46
N ILE A 120 27.72 -12.70 7.54
CA ILE A 120 26.54 -11.85 7.54
C ILE A 120 26.97 -10.39 7.72
N SER A 121 26.67 -9.52 6.75
CA SER A 121 26.85 -8.07 6.93
C SER A 121 25.84 -7.54 7.94
N GLY A 122 26.31 -7.05 9.09
CA GLY A 122 25.46 -6.51 10.17
C GLY A 122 25.78 -7.04 11.57
N TRP A 123 26.75 -7.95 11.71
CA TRP A 123 27.20 -8.43 13.01
C TRP A 123 27.94 -7.34 13.81
N GLN A 124 27.21 -6.62 14.67
CA GLN A 124 27.77 -6.16 15.94
C GLN A 124 27.36 -7.15 17.01
N PRO A 125 28.29 -7.90 17.62
CA PRO A 125 27.99 -8.63 18.85
C PRO A 125 27.54 -7.59 19.87
N GLN A 126 26.25 -7.57 20.20
CA GLN A 126 25.81 -6.84 21.38
C GLN A 126 26.53 -7.48 22.57
N ALA A 127 27.31 -6.65 23.25
CA ALA A 127 28.04 -7.00 24.44
C ALA A 127 27.07 -7.56 25.50
N LEU A 128 27.05 -8.89 25.64
CA LEU A 128 26.40 -9.58 26.74
C LEU A 128 27.40 -10.57 27.34
N GLY A 129 27.98 -10.16 28.46
CA GLY A 129 28.37 -11.06 29.54
C GLY A 129 29.72 -11.76 29.42
N ALA A 130 30.61 -11.35 30.32
CA ALA A 130 31.88 -11.97 30.68
C ALA A 130 31.95 -13.51 30.67
N GLN A 131 33.06 -13.99 30.10
CA GLN A 131 33.76 -15.27 30.29
C GLN A 131 33.08 -16.43 31.03
N LYS A 132 33.10 -17.59 30.36
CA LYS A 132 33.56 -18.83 30.99
C LYS A 132 34.41 -19.63 30.02
N ASP A 133 35.63 -19.94 30.46
CA ASP A 133 36.59 -20.81 29.80
C ASP A 133 35.94 -22.12 29.34
N PHE A 134 36.09 -22.47 28.06
CA PHE A 134 35.87 -23.83 27.59
C PHE A 134 37.10 -24.30 26.81
N SER A 135 37.80 -25.23 27.46
CA SER A 135 38.74 -26.14 26.83
C SER A 135 37.95 -27.30 26.20
N GLN A 136 38.44 -27.77 25.05
CA GLN A 136 38.06 -29.00 24.34
C GLN A 136 36.69 -29.04 23.64
N SER A 137 36.68 -28.82 22.33
CA SER A 137 36.41 -29.86 21.31
C SER A 137 36.40 -29.23 19.93
N GLU A 138 37.17 -29.82 19.00
CA GLU A 138 37.06 -29.55 17.58
C GLU A 138 35.82 -30.29 17.05
N GLU A 139 34.77 -29.56 16.71
CA GLU A 139 33.80 -29.89 15.67
C GLU A 139 33.26 -28.53 15.19
N GLY A 140 33.46 -28.22 13.91
CA GLY A 140 33.11 -26.92 13.36
C GLY A 140 31.64 -26.62 13.57
N ASP A 141 31.33 -25.48 14.16
CA ASP A 141 29.96 -24.97 14.30
C ASP A 141 29.18 -25.17 13.00
N ASP A 142 28.05 -25.88 13.04
CA ASP A 142 27.18 -26.06 11.88
C ASP A 142 26.56 -24.71 11.51
N VAL A 143 27.17 -24.07 10.50
CA VAL A 143 26.81 -22.74 10.01
C VAL A 143 25.37 -22.71 9.50
N LEU A 144 24.87 -23.84 8.96
CA LEU A 144 23.50 -23.94 8.46
C LEU A 144 22.51 -23.96 9.62
N ASP A 145 22.80 -24.72 10.68
CA ASP A 145 21.95 -24.73 11.88
C ASP A 145 21.80 -23.34 12.49
N LYS A 146 22.92 -22.62 12.65
CA LYS A 146 22.89 -21.23 13.18
C LYS A 146 22.15 -20.27 12.25
N LEU A 147 22.25 -20.46 10.93
CA LEU A 147 21.52 -19.62 9.97
C LEU A 147 20.01 -19.86 10.07
N LEU A 148 19.58 -21.12 10.09
CA LEU A 148 18.17 -21.51 10.17
C LEU A 148 17.53 -21.03 11.48
N GLU A 149 18.24 -21.15 12.60
CA GLU A 149 17.82 -20.60 13.90
C GLU A 149 17.65 -19.07 13.83
N ASN A 150 18.61 -18.36 13.23
CA ASN A 150 18.54 -16.90 13.08
C ASN A 150 17.39 -16.44 12.16
N ILE A 151 17.10 -17.16 11.07
CA ILE A 151 15.96 -16.85 10.21
C ILE A 151 14.65 -17.02 10.99
N GLY A 152 14.52 -18.09 11.78
CA GLY A 152 13.35 -18.31 12.64
C GLY A 152 13.13 -17.17 13.65
N HIS A 153 14.21 -16.62 14.21
CA HIS A 153 14.13 -15.50 15.16
C HIS A 153 13.85 -14.15 14.49
N THR A 154 14.47 -13.88 13.35
CA THR A 154 14.38 -12.56 12.69
C THR A 154 13.17 -12.42 11.77
N SER A 155 12.66 -13.54 11.23
CA SER A 155 11.60 -13.60 10.22
C SER A 155 10.54 -14.64 10.62
N PRO A 156 9.71 -14.37 11.65
CA PRO A 156 8.73 -15.32 12.17
C PRO A 156 7.66 -15.74 11.14
N GLU A 157 7.45 -14.97 10.08
CA GLU A 157 6.60 -15.32 8.94
C GLU A 157 7.10 -16.53 8.13
N CYS A 158 8.38 -16.87 8.26
CA CYS A 158 8.97 -18.07 7.65
C CYS A 158 8.67 -19.34 8.46
N LEU A 159 8.17 -19.21 9.70
CA LEU A 159 7.82 -20.35 10.54
C LEU A 159 6.45 -20.91 10.16
N LEU A 160 6.35 -22.24 10.17
CA LEU A 160 5.06 -22.90 10.06
C LEU A 160 4.17 -22.54 11.27
N PRO A 161 2.82 -22.59 11.14
CA PRO A 161 1.90 -22.23 12.22
C PRO A 161 2.11 -22.99 13.54
N SER A 162 2.84 -24.10 13.51
CA SER A 162 3.21 -24.91 14.67
C SER A 162 4.47 -24.45 15.42
N GLN A 163 5.09 -23.31 15.05
CA GLN A 163 6.28 -22.74 15.70
C GLN A 163 7.48 -23.70 15.85
N LEU A 164 7.60 -24.69 14.96
CA LEU A 164 8.80 -25.54 14.90
C LEU A 164 9.98 -24.70 14.41
N ASN A 165 11.13 -24.86 15.05
CA ASN A 165 12.35 -24.17 14.62
C ASN A 165 12.77 -24.68 13.25
N LEU A 166 13.35 -23.80 12.41
CA LEU A 166 13.73 -24.16 11.04
C LEU A 166 14.89 -25.17 10.97
N ASN A 167 15.67 -25.30 12.05
CA ASN A 167 16.75 -26.29 12.21
C ASN A 167 16.25 -27.64 12.75
N GLU A 168 14.97 -27.77 13.10
CA GLU A 168 14.42 -29.04 13.55
C GLU A 168 13.89 -29.85 12.36
N PRO A 169 14.25 -31.14 12.24
CA PRO A 169 13.72 -31.99 11.19
C PRO A 169 12.20 -32.15 11.35
N SER A 170 11.50 -32.24 10.21
CA SER A 170 10.07 -32.51 10.22
C SER A 170 9.77 -33.87 10.86
N PRO A 171 8.63 -34.02 11.57
CA PRO A 171 8.25 -35.31 12.12
C PRO A 171 8.04 -36.35 11.00
N PRO A 172 8.27 -37.64 11.29
CA PRO A 172 8.12 -38.69 10.30
C PRO A 172 6.68 -38.73 9.75
N PRO A 173 6.50 -39.10 8.46
CA PRO A 173 5.18 -39.20 7.84
C PRO A 173 4.23 -40.10 8.63
N ARG A 174 2.94 -39.74 8.67
CA ARG A 174 1.92 -40.53 9.39
C ARG A 174 1.88 -41.97 8.88
N GLY A 175 2.14 -42.92 9.78
CA GLY A 175 2.12 -44.36 9.49
C GLY A 175 3.50 -44.98 9.27
N MET A 176 4.57 -44.19 9.28
CA MET A 176 5.95 -44.71 9.28
C MET A 176 6.37 -45.12 10.69
N ASN A 177 6.85 -46.35 10.86
CA ASN A 177 7.44 -46.81 12.12
C ASN A 177 8.96 -46.58 12.13
N HIS A 178 9.58 -46.59 13.32
CA HIS A 178 11.01 -46.32 13.47
C HIS A 178 11.90 -47.32 12.73
N ASP A 179 11.45 -48.57 12.57
CA ASP A 179 12.22 -49.61 11.86
C ASP A 179 12.27 -49.32 10.35
N GLN A 180 11.16 -48.88 9.76
CA GLN A 180 11.07 -48.46 8.36
C GLN A 180 11.89 -47.18 8.11
N GLU A 181 11.83 -46.21 9.03
CA GLU A 181 12.65 -44.99 8.95
C GLU A 181 14.13 -45.33 8.95
N LYS A 182 14.57 -46.21 9.87
CA LYS A 182 15.96 -46.66 9.95
C LYS A 182 16.39 -47.42 8.70
N GLU A 183 15.55 -48.29 8.17
CA GLU A 183 15.85 -49.03 6.93
C GLU A 183 16.03 -48.07 5.75
N ILE A 184 15.17 -47.05 5.62
CA ILE A 184 15.30 -46.02 4.58
C ILE A 184 16.61 -45.25 4.74
N ILE A 185 16.94 -44.82 5.96
CA ILE A 185 18.21 -44.12 6.25
C ILE A 185 19.40 -44.99 5.86
N GLU A 186 19.40 -46.27 6.21
CA GLU A 186 20.48 -47.20 5.84
C GLU A 186 20.60 -47.39 4.32
N VAL A 187 19.49 -47.43 3.60
CA VAL A 187 19.51 -47.52 2.12
C VAL A 187 20.08 -46.24 1.51
N ILE A 188 19.68 -45.06 1.99
CA ILE A 188 20.20 -43.77 1.52
C ILE A 188 21.70 -43.66 1.79
N LEU A 189 22.15 -44.01 2.99
CA LEU A 189 23.57 -43.99 3.35
C LEU A 189 24.38 -44.95 2.48
N ARG A 190 23.85 -46.14 2.20
CA ARG A 190 24.49 -47.11 1.30
C ARG A 190 24.57 -46.59 -0.13
N GLN A 191 23.51 -45.94 -0.62
CA GLN A 191 23.51 -45.33 -1.95
C GLN A 191 24.53 -44.19 -2.03
N ASN A 192 24.56 -43.28 -1.05
CA ASN A 192 25.56 -42.21 -0.97
C ASN A 192 26.98 -42.77 -0.99
N ALA A 193 27.27 -43.82 -0.21
CA ALA A 193 28.58 -44.46 -0.22
C ALA A 193 28.94 -45.06 -1.60
N GLN A 194 27.97 -45.64 -2.29
CA GLN A 194 28.16 -46.18 -3.65
C GLN A 194 28.38 -45.07 -4.69
N GLU A 195 27.66 -43.96 -4.57
CA GLU A 195 27.82 -42.78 -5.43
C GLU A 195 29.17 -42.10 -5.19
N ASP A 196 29.60 -41.97 -3.93
CA ASP A 196 30.93 -41.44 -3.57
C ASP A 196 32.04 -42.33 -4.16
N ASP A 197 31.92 -43.65 -4.03
CA ASP A 197 32.85 -44.61 -4.64
C ASP A 197 32.89 -44.46 -6.17
N TYR A 198 31.73 -44.28 -6.80
CA TYR A 198 31.60 -44.08 -8.24
C TYR A 198 32.23 -42.76 -8.68
N ILE A 199 31.94 -41.65 -7.99
CA ILE A 199 32.51 -40.33 -8.25
C ILE A 199 34.03 -40.37 -8.08
N GLN A 200 34.54 -41.06 -7.06
CA GLN A 200 35.98 -41.20 -6.83
C GLN A 200 36.66 -41.99 -7.95
N ARG A 201 36.02 -43.05 -8.47
CA ARG A 201 36.48 -43.79 -9.65
C ARG A 201 36.46 -42.92 -10.91
N CYS A 202 35.39 -42.18 -11.16
CA CYS A 202 35.27 -41.28 -12.31
C CYS A 202 36.27 -40.11 -12.27
N ASN A 203 36.52 -39.53 -11.09
CA ASN A 203 37.52 -38.47 -10.91
C ASN A 203 38.96 -38.95 -11.15
N SER A 204 39.19 -40.26 -11.04
CA SER A 204 40.48 -40.91 -11.32
C SER A 204 40.66 -41.21 -12.81
N ASP A 205 39.60 -41.20 -13.61
CA ASP A 205 39.63 -41.43 -15.05
C ASP A 205 40.03 -40.15 -15.81
N SER A 206 41.19 -40.19 -16.46
CA SER A 206 41.75 -39.03 -17.18
C SER A 206 40.92 -38.61 -18.39
N ALA A 207 40.08 -39.51 -18.93
CA ALA A 207 39.17 -39.21 -20.04
C ALA A 207 37.91 -38.43 -19.61
N MET A 208 37.62 -38.37 -18.30
CA MET A 208 36.45 -37.68 -17.73
C MET A 208 36.80 -36.38 -17.00
N ARG A 209 38.05 -35.91 -17.14
CA ARG A 209 38.47 -34.61 -16.58
C ARG A 209 37.99 -33.44 -17.45
N VAL A 210 36.89 -32.84 -17.03
CA VAL A 210 36.47 -31.50 -17.50
C VAL A 210 37.22 -30.46 -16.65
N THR A 211 37.68 -29.38 -17.27
CA THR A 211 38.20 -28.22 -16.54
C THR A 211 37.16 -27.74 -15.53
N SER A 212 37.51 -27.70 -14.25
CA SER A 212 36.62 -27.19 -13.20
C SER A 212 36.12 -25.80 -13.61
N GLN A 213 34.81 -25.64 -13.71
CA GLN A 213 34.23 -24.32 -13.88
C GLN A 213 34.44 -23.57 -12.56
N GLU A 214 35.35 -22.60 -12.56
CA GLU A 214 35.57 -21.76 -11.38
C GLU A 214 34.29 -20.98 -11.07
N GLN A 215 34.01 -20.81 -9.78
CA GLN A 215 32.91 -19.95 -9.35
C GLN A 215 33.14 -18.56 -9.97
N PRO A 216 32.14 -17.97 -10.66
CA PRO A 216 32.27 -16.63 -11.18
C PRO A 216 32.59 -15.69 -10.02
N SER A 217 33.59 -14.83 -10.21
CA SER A 217 33.98 -13.88 -9.18
C SER A 217 32.80 -12.95 -8.84
N PRO A 218 32.62 -12.59 -7.55
CA PRO A 218 31.68 -11.56 -7.16
C PRO A 218 31.86 -10.30 -8.01
N VAL A 219 30.81 -9.93 -8.75
CA VAL A 219 30.81 -8.70 -9.53
C VAL A 219 30.25 -7.61 -8.63
N GLU A 220 31.07 -6.60 -8.31
CA GLU A 220 30.58 -5.41 -7.62
C GLU A 220 29.40 -4.80 -8.38
N PRO A 221 28.40 -4.24 -7.67
CA PRO A 221 27.20 -3.67 -8.29
C PRO A 221 27.57 -2.61 -9.33
N ARG A 222 27.46 -2.96 -10.62
CA ARG A 222 27.79 -2.05 -11.72
C ARG A 222 26.54 -1.32 -12.20
N GLY A 223 26.46 -0.03 -11.87
CA GLY A 223 25.53 0.91 -12.49
C GLY A 223 24.32 1.31 -11.64
N PRO A 224 23.59 2.35 -12.08
CA PRO A 224 22.57 3.03 -11.28
C PRO A 224 21.29 2.23 -11.06
N PHE A 225 21.13 1.06 -11.71
CA PHE A 225 19.91 0.23 -11.67
C PHE A 225 20.22 -1.24 -11.35
N TYR A 226 21.40 -1.51 -10.79
CA TYR A 226 21.89 -2.87 -10.53
C TYR A 226 20.98 -3.68 -9.60
N PHE A 227 20.63 -3.16 -8.41
CA PHE A 227 19.84 -3.88 -7.42
C PHE A 227 18.39 -4.07 -7.88
N CYS A 228 17.84 -3.08 -8.61
CA CYS A 228 16.54 -3.24 -9.25
C CYS A 228 16.57 -4.37 -10.29
N ARG A 229 17.65 -4.48 -11.07
CA ARG A 229 17.81 -5.56 -12.05
C ARG A 229 17.91 -6.93 -11.38
N LEU A 230 18.67 -7.02 -10.28
CA LEU A 230 18.77 -8.26 -9.49
C LEU A 230 17.39 -8.69 -8.99
N LEU A 231 16.63 -7.76 -8.39
CA LEU A 231 15.26 -8.03 -7.95
C LEU A 231 14.34 -8.47 -9.11
N LEU A 232 14.45 -7.86 -10.28
CA LEU A 232 13.69 -8.26 -11.47
C LEU A 232 14.03 -9.69 -11.94
N ASP A 233 15.31 -10.06 -11.88
CA ASP A 233 15.78 -11.41 -12.20
C ASP A 233 15.25 -12.43 -11.18
N ASP A 234 15.35 -12.14 -9.87
CA ASP A 234 14.89 -13.01 -8.78
C ASP A 234 13.36 -13.23 -8.81
N LEU A 235 12.60 -12.19 -9.18
CA LEU A 235 11.15 -12.29 -9.37
C LEU A 235 10.78 -13.00 -10.68
N GLY A 236 11.77 -13.39 -11.48
CA GLY A 236 11.60 -14.03 -12.78
C GLY A 236 10.96 -13.12 -13.83
N MET A 237 10.99 -11.80 -13.66
CA MET A 237 10.34 -10.85 -14.60
C MET A 237 11.04 -10.80 -15.97
N ASN A 238 12.32 -11.19 -16.03
CA ASN A 238 13.09 -11.28 -17.27
C ASN A 238 12.99 -12.65 -17.98
N SER A 239 12.19 -13.57 -17.42
CA SER A 239 11.91 -14.88 -18.00
C SER A 239 11.23 -14.79 -19.36
N TRP A 240 11.43 -15.80 -20.20
CA TRP A 240 10.96 -15.79 -21.59
C TRP A 240 9.43 -15.82 -21.68
N ASP A 241 8.76 -16.44 -20.70
CA ASP A 241 7.31 -16.49 -20.58
C ASP A 241 6.68 -15.11 -20.28
N ARG A 242 7.38 -14.24 -19.54
CA ARG A 242 6.85 -12.92 -19.14
C ARG A 242 7.07 -11.79 -20.12
N ARG A 243 8.00 -11.94 -21.08
CA ARG A 243 8.33 -10.90 -22.09
C ARG A 243 7.14 -10.45 -22.95
N LYS A 244 6.06 -11.23 -23.03
CA LYS A 244 4.85 -10.84 -23.78
C LYS A 244 4.06 -9.73 -23.09
N ASN A 245 4.12 -9.65 -21.76
CA ASN A 245 3.30 -8.73 -20.97
C ASN A 245 4.13 -7.72 -20.17
N PHE A 246 5.43 -7.98 -19.98
CA PHE A 246 6.35 -7.11 -19.25
C PHE A 246 7.21 -6.27 -20.20
N HIS A 247 6.92 -4.96 -20.29
CA HIS A 247 7.55 -4.06 -21.27
C HIS A 247 8.18 -2.83 -20.62
N LEU A 248 9.43 -2.52 -20.95
CA LEU A 248 10.10 -1.28 -20.54
C LEU A 248 9.49 -0.07 -21.26
N LEU A 249 9.08 0.95 -20.50
CA LEU A 249 8.52 2.18 -21.02
C LEU A 249 9.60 3.20 -21.37
N LYS A 250 9.49 3.77 -22.57
CA LYS A 250 10.34 4.88 -23.00
C LYS A 250 9.92 6.17 -22.28
N LYS A 251 10.80 6.67 -21.42
CA LYS A 251 10.65 7.96 -20.73
C LYS A 251 10.52 9.11 -21.72
N ASN A 252 9.42 9.86 -21.61
CA ASN A 252 9.16 11.07 -22.39
C ASN A 252 8.20 12.00 -21.62
N SER A 253 8.06 13.25 -22.08
CA SER A 253 7.22 14.25 -21.40
C SER A 253 5.73 13.89 -21.36
N LYS A 254 5.21 13.20 -22.39
CA LYS A 254 3.83 12.71 -22.40
C LYS A 254 3.62 11.67 -21.30
N LEU A 255 4.52 10.69 -21.17
CA LEU A 255 4.45 9.67 -20.13
C LEU A 255 4.50 10.29 -18.72
N LEU A 256 5.40 11.24 -18.48
CA LEU A 256 5.48 11.94 -17.18
C LEU A 256 4.16 12.63 -16.83
N ARG A 257 3.54 13.31 -17.81
CA ARG A 257 2.25 13.96 -17.61
C ARG A 257 1.13 12.95 -17.31
N GLU A 258 1.06 11.85 -18.06
CA GLU A 258 0.03 10.83 -17.83
C GLU A 258 0.23 10.10 -16.48
N LEU A 259 1.47 9.91 -16.03
CA LEU A 259 1.74 9.37 -14.69
C LEU A 259 1.25 10.31 -13.58
N LYS A 260 1.50 11.63 -13.72
CA LYS A 260 0.94 12.63 -12.79
C LYS A 260 -0.58 12.65 -12.80
N ASN A 261 -1.19 12.47 -13.97
CA ASN A 261 -2.64 12.36 -14.09
C ASN A 261 -3.16 11.09 -13.40
N LEU A 262 -2.46 9.96 -13.53
CA LEU A 262 -2.82 8.72 -12.86
C LEU A 262 -2.69 8.84 -11.35
N ASP A 263 -1.58 9.40 -10.86
CA ASP A 263 -1.29 9.57 -9.43
C ASP A 263 -2.24 10.56 -8.74
N SER A 264 -2.88 11.47 -9.49
CA SER A 264 -3.87 12.42 -8.96
C SER A 264 -5.32 11.89 -8.98
N ARG A 265 -5.56 10.70 -9.54
CA ARG A 265 -6.89 10.08 -9.52
C ARG A 265 -7.25 9.62 -8.12
N GLN A 266 -8.47 9.93 -7.72
CA GLN A 266 -9.02 9.45 -6.46
C GLN A 266 -9.39 7.98 -6.61
N CYS A 267 -8.86 7.15 -5.70
CA CYS A 267 -9.17 5.72 -5.63
C CYS A 267 -10.56 5.43 -5.03
N ARG A 268 -11.19 6.43 -4.41
CA ARG A 268 -12.48 6.30 -3.75
C ARG A 268 -13.57 6.92 -4.60
N GLU A 269 -14.72 6.29 -4.58
CA GLU A 269 -15.95 6.89 -5.10
C GLU A 269 -16.33 8.07 -4.21
N THR A 270 -16.65 9.21 -4.82
CA THR A 270 -16.95 10.45 -4.10
C THR A 270 -18.40 10.88 -4.34
N HIS A 271 -19.09 11.16 -3.24
CA HIS A 271 -20.47 11.64 -3.27
C HIS A 271 -20.63 12.96 -2.53
N LYS A 272 -21.49 13.80 -3.07
CA LYS A 272 -21.95 15.05 -2.46
C LYS A 272 -23.46 14.98 -2.32
N ILE A 273 -23.95 15.29 -1.13
CA ILE A 273 -25.37 15.15 -0.77
C ILE A 273 -25.83 16.44 -0.11
N ALA A 274 -26.86 17.05 -0.66
CA ALA A 274 -27.45 18.26 -0.08
C ALA A 274 -28.38 17.89 1.08
N VAL A 275 -28.32 18.66 2.18
CA VAL A 275 -29.22 18.51 3.33
C VAL A 275 -29.94 19.84 3.54
N PHE A 276 -31.27 19.81 3.46
CA PHE A 276 -32.13 20.97 3.68
C PHE A 276 -32.92 20.81 4.98
N TYR A 277 -33.09 21.93 5.69
CA TYR A 277 -33.97 22.03 6.85
C TYR A 277 -35.16 22.94 6.54
N ILE A 278 -36.37 22.45 6.74
CA ILE A 278 -37.63 23.18 6.56
C ILE A 278 -38.33 23.25 7.91
N ALA A 279 -38.39 24.45 8.48
CA ALA A 279 -39.07 24.72 9.73
C ALA A 279 -40.60 24.77 9.56
N GLU A 280 -41.33 24.73 10.67
CA GLU A 280 -42.78 24.85 10.66
C GLU A 280 -43.23 26.18 10.03
N GLY A 281 -44.05 26.08 8.98
CA GLY A 281 -44.69 27.21 8.31
C GLY A 281 -43.90 27.75 7.10
N GLN A 282 -42.71 27.22 6.83
CA GLN A 282 -41.91 27.64 5.68
C GLN A 282 -42.41 27.01 4.37
N GLU A 283 -42.84 27.85 3.43
CA GLU A 283 -43.27 27.42 2.08
C GLU A 283 -42.49 28.09 0.94
N ASP A 284 -41.56 29.00 1.24
CA ASP A 284 -40.78 29.74 0.25
C ASP A 284 -39.28 29.40 0.28
N LYS A 285 -38.65 29.48 -0.89
CA LYS A 285 -37.23 29.11 -1.08
C LYS A 285 -36.30 29.94 -0.19
N CYS A 286 -36.55 31.24 -0.07
CA CYS A 286 -35.64 32.14 0.62
C CYS A 286 -35.64 31.88 2.13
N SER A 287 -36.82 31.72 2.75
CA SER A 287 -36.91 31.42 4.18
C SER A 287 -36.21 30.11 4.55
N ILE A 288 -36.38 29.07 3.74
CA ILE A 288 -35.71 27.77 3.94
C ILE A 288 -34.19 27.91 3.85
N LEU A 289 -33.67 28.63 2.84
CA LEU A 289 -32.23 28.81 2.65
C LEU A 289 -31.61 29.80 3.64
N SER A 290 -32.40 30.66 4.28
CA SER A 290 -31.94 31.59 5.31
C SER A 290 -31.84 30.97 6.70
N ASN A 291 -32.23 29.70 6.88
CA ASN A 291 -32.08 29.00 8.15
C ASN A 291 -30.59 28.85 8.52
N GLU A 292 -30.21 29.39 9.68
CA GLU A 292 -28.86 29.26 10.26
C GLU A 292 -28.74 28.07 11.22
N ARG A 293 -29.85 27.61 11.79
CA ARG A 293 -29.92 26.47 12.71
C ARG A 293 -31.23 25.71 12.51
N GLY A 294 -31.23 24.42 12.82
CA GLY A 294 -32.45 23.64 12.88
C GLY A 294 -32.92 23.38 14.31
N SER A 295 -33.89 22.47 14.44
CA SER A 295 -34.32 21.94 15.73
C SER A 295 -33.26 21.01 16.34
N GLN A 296 -33.41 20.67 17.63
CA GLN A 296 -32.51 19.70 18.27
C GLN A 296 -32.52 18.34 17.55
N ALA A 297 -33.69 17.85 17.15
CA ALA A 297 -33.81 16.57 16.46
C ALA A 297 -33.11 16.58 15.08
N TYR A 298 -33.17 17.71 14.37
CA TYR A 298 -32.42 17.92 13.13
C TYR A 298 -30.91 17.94 13.38
N GLU A 299 -30.43 18.66 14.41
CA GLU A 299 -29.01 18.73 14.73
C GLU A 299 -28.46 17.35 15.16
N ASP A 300 -29.24 16.57 15.92
CA ASP A 300 -28.92 15.18 16.27
C ASP A 300 -28.84 14.28 15.03
N PHE A 301 -29.76 14.46 14.08
CA PHE A 301 -29.72 13.76 12.79
C PHE A 301 -28.47 14.11 11.98
N VAL A 302 -28.15 15.39 11.84
CA VAL A 302 -26.95 15.86 11.11
C VAL A 302 -25.68 15.31 11.75
N ALA A 303 -25.60 15.30 13.08
CA ALA A 303 -24.49 14.70 13.82
C ALA A 303 -24.39 13.17 13.61
N GLY A 304 -25.51 12.51 13.28
CA GLY A 304 -25.55 11.09 12.94
C GLY A 304 -25.13 10.74 11.51
N LEU A 305 -25.02 11.73 10.59
CA LEU A 305 -24.66 11.48 9.19
C LEU A 305 -23.17 11.16 9.00
N GLY A 306 -22.32 11.70 9.87
CA GLY A 306 -20.86 11.56 9.75
C GLY A 306 -20.11 12.38 10.80
N TRP A 307 -18.79 12.43 10.67
CA TRP A 307 -17.94 13.25 11.52
C TRP A 307 -18.00 14.71 11.10
N GLU A 308 -18.20 15.61 12.05
CA GLU A 308 -18.07 17.04 11.80
C GLU A 308 -16.59 17.37 11.53
N VAL A 309 -16.28 17.87 10.33
CA VAL A 309 -14.91 18.25 9.94
C VAL A 309 -14.78 19.75 9.75
N ASP A 310 -13.63 20.31 10.12
CA ASP A 310 -13.25 21.68 9.81
C ASP A 310 -12.73 21.78 8.38
N LEU A 311 -13.42 22.57 7.54
CA LEU A 311 -13.13 22.71 6.11
C LEU A 311 -11.76 23.36 5.85
N SER A 312 -11.23 24.16 6.77
CA SER A 312 -9.94 24.80 6.58
C SER A 312 -8.79 23.78 6.61
N THR A 313 -8.89 22.77 7.49
CA THR A 313 -7.87 21.76 7.75
C THR A 313 -8.19 20.39 7.14
N HIS A 314 -9.42 20.14 6.69
CA HIS A 314 -9.85 18.84 6.17
C HIS A 314 -8.99 18.36 4.99
N CYS A 315 -8.49 17.14 5.01
CA CYS A 315 -7.62 16.60 3.95
C CYS A 315 -8.34 15.67 2.95
N GLY A 316 -9.63 15.40 3.15
CA GLY A 316 -10.42 14.50 2.30
C GLY A 316 -11.16 15.21 1.16
N PHE A 317 -12.16 14.51 0.60
CA PHE A 317 -12.98 15.03 -0.48
C PHE A 317 -13.80 16.25 -0.05
N MET A 318 -13.62 17.38 -0.73
CA MET A 318 -14.25 18.67 -0.38
C MET A 318 -15.60 18.93 -1.06
N GLY A 319 -16.04 18.13 -2.04
CA GLY A 319 -17.35 18.34 -2.69
C GLY A 319 -17.56 19.69 -3.40
N GLY A 320 -16.50 20.48 -3.59
CA GLY A 320 -16.58 21.87 -4.07
C GLY A 320 -16.68 22.92 -2.97
N LEU A 321 -16.77 22.54 -1.69
CA LEU A 321 -16.63 23.45 -0.55
C LEU A 321 -15.22 24.08 -0.50
N GLN A 322 -15.14 25.28 0.05
CA GLN A 322 -13.92 26.09 0.05
C GLN A 322 -13.34 26.22 1.46
N ARG A 323 -12.00 26.15 1.54
CA ARG A 323 -11.23 26.32 2.80
C ARG A 323 -11.23 27.74 3.36
N ASN A 324 -11.64 28.73 2.56
CA ASN A 324 -11.62 30.15 2.91
C ASN A 324 -12.85 30.59 3.72
N GLY A 325 -13.71 29.66 4.15
CA GLY A 325 -14.92 29.95 4.91
C GLY A 325 -16.12 30.43 4.10
N SER A 326 -15.98 30.65 2.78
CA SER A 326 -17.07 31.17 1.95
C SER A 326 -18.25 30.20 1.77
N THR A 327 -18.05 28.92 2.06
CA THR A 327 -19.05 27.86 1.99
C THR A 327 -19.37 27.26 3.37
N GLY A 328 -19.06 27.99 4.45
CA GLY A 328 -19.16 27.51 5.83
C GLY A 328 -17.79 27.16 6.41
N GLN A 329 -17.77 26.89 7.71
CA GLN A 329 -16.56 26.50 8.45
C GLN A 329 -16.44 24.99 8.62
N THR A 330 -17.57 24.30 8.73
CA THR A 330 -17.63 22.86 8.98
C THR A 330 -18.64 22.18 8.06
N ALA A 331 -18.47 20.87 7.88
CA ALA A 331 -19.45 20.01 7.23
C ALA A 331 -19.39 18.60 7.82
N PRO A 332 -20.51 17.86 7.85
CA PRO A 332 -20.47 16.43 8.12
C PRO A 332 -19.78 15.68 6.98
N TYR A 333 -18.97 14.71 7.36
CA TYR A 333 -18.17 13.91 6.45
C TYR A 333 -18.20 12.44 6.84
N TYR A 334 -18.38 11.57 5.86
CA TYR A 334 -18.33 10.13 6.04
C TYR A 334 -17.33 9.53 5.06
N ALA A 335 -16.54 8.57 5.53
CA ALA A 335 -15.56 7.90 4.69
C ALA A 335 -15.37 6.45 5.11
N THR A 336 -15.20 5.61 4.10
CA THR A 336 -14.70 4.24 4.21
C THR A 336 -13.42 4.12 3.37
N SER A 337 -12.91 2.89 3.27
CA SER A 337 -11.77 2.60 2.40
C SER A 337 -12.05 2.85 0.92
N THR A 338 -13.31 2.74 0.48
CA THR A 338 -13.72 2.82 -0.93
C THR A 338 -14.61 4.01 -1.28
N VAL A 339 -15.22 4.67 -0.29
CA VAL A 339 -16.20 5.75 -0.51
C VAL A 339 -15.90 6.96 0.38
N GLU A 340 -16.09 8.16 -0.14
CA GLU A 340 -16.13 9.41 0.62
C GLU A 340 -17.43 10.15 0.31
N VAL A 341 -18.08 10.66 1.35
CA VAL A 341 -19.32 11.44 1.26
C VAL A 341 -19.14 12.73 2.04
N ILE A 342 -19.40 13.85 1.40
CA ILE A 342 -19.50 15.14 2.08
C ILE A 342 -20.92 15.68 1.98
N PHE A 343 -21.44 16.16 3.11
CA PHE A 343 -22.80 16.67 3.18
C PHE A 343 -22.80 18.19 3.07
N HIS A 344 -23.45 18.70 2.03
CA HIS A 344 -23.74 20.12 1.90
C HIS A 344 -24.93 20.45 2.80
N VAL A 345 -24.69 20.84 4.04
CA VAL A 345 -25.75 21.15 5.00
C VAL A 345 -26.15 22.61 4.89
N SER A 346 -27.42 22.88 4.56
CA SER A 346 -27.89 24.25 4.36
C SER A 346 -27.63 25.11 5.60
N THR A 347 -27.92 24.63 6.80
CA THR A 347 -27.71 25.41 8.04
C THR A 347 -26.24 25.68 8.38
N ARG A 348 -25.27 25.01 7.74
CA ARG A 348 -23.83 25.27 7.92
C ARG A 348 -23.24 26.25 6.90
N MET A 349 -24.01 26.62 5.88
CA MET A 349 -23.59 27.55 4.83
C MET A 349 -24.07 28.99 5.09
N PRO A 350 -23.23 30.01 4.86
CA PRO A 350 -23.59 31.42 5.04
C PRO A 350 -24.84 31.84 4.28
N SER A 351 -25.64 32.71 4.90
CA SER A 351 -26.90 33.25 4.34
C SER A 351 -27.10 34.74 4.68
N ASP A 352 -26.02 35.47 4.92
CA ASP A 352 -25.98 36.88 5.34
C ASP A 352 -26.31 37.88 4.21
N SER A 353 -26.18 37.46 2.95
CA SER A 353 -26.40 38.29 1.76
C SER A 353 -27.01 37.51 0.59
N ASP A 354 -27.61 38.20 -0.38
CA ASP A 354 -28.16 37.54 -1.59
C ASP A 354 -27.10 36.77 -2.39
N ASP A 355 -25.85 37.27 -2.38
CA ASP A 355 -24.71 36.57 -2.98
C ASP A 355 -24.39 35.27 -2.23
N SER A 356 -24.45 35.28 -0.89
CA SER A 356 -24.29 34.08 -0.06
C SER A 356 -25.39 33.04 -0.30
N LEU A 357 -26.67 33.46 -0.41
CA LEU A 357 -27.77 32.56 -0.75
C LEU A 357 -27.59 31.94 -2.14
N THR A 358 -27.08 32.73 -3.10
CA THR A 358 -26.80 32.24 -4.45
C THR A 358 -25.68 31.21 -4.45
N LYS A 359 -24.60 31.43 -3.68
CA LYS A 359 -23.52 30.46 -3.48
C LYS A 359 -24.02 29.18 -2.81
N LYS A 360 -24.80 29.32 -1.74
CA LYS A 360 -25.44 28.22 -1.01
C LYS A 360 -26.30 27.36 -1.95
N LEU A 361 -27.15 27.98 -2.77
CA LEU A 361 -27.96 27.28 -3.75
C LEU A 361 -27.13 26.65 -4.88
N ARG A 362 -25.99 27.23 -5.26
CA ARG A 362 -25.07 26.63 -6.24
C ARG A 362 -24.48 25.31 -5.76
N HIS A 363 -24.15 25.19 -4.48
CA HIS A 363 -23.65 23.93 -3.92
C HIS A 363 -24.79 22.93 -3.74
N LEU A 364 -25.81 23.32 -2.98
CA LEU A 364 -26.95 22.46 -2.65
C LEU A 364 -27.74 22.03 -3.87
N GLY A 365 -28.00 22.96 -4.79
CA GLY A 365 -28.84 22.72 -5.96
C GLY A 365 -28.16 21.90 -7.05
N ASN A 366 -26.83 21.72 -7.02
CA ASN A 366 -26.11 20.95 -8.02
C ASN A 366 -25.84 19.50 -7.59
N ASP A 367 -26.43 19.06 -6.48
CA ASP A 367 -26.28 17.70 -5.99
C ASP A 367 -27.39 16.80 -6.53
N GLU A 368 -27.06 15.54 -6.82
CA GLU A 368 -28.02 14.59 -7.39
C GLU A 368 -28.96 13.99 -6.35
N VAL A 369 -28.51 13.95 -5.09
CA VAL A 369 -29.27 13.43 -3.96
C VAL A 369 -29.48 14.55 -2.96
N HIS A 370 -30.75 14.79 -2.63
CA HIS A 370 -31.16 15.75 -1.62
C HIS A 370 -31.81 15.02 -0.43
N ILE A 371 -31.34 15.30 0.78
CA ILE A 371 -32.02 14.98 2.02
C ILE A 371 -32.80 16.21 2.46
N VAL A 372 -34.08 16.05 2.74
CA VAL A 372 -34.96 17.14 3.19
C VAL A 372 -35.53 16.77 4.55
N TRP A 373 -35.08 17.45 5.60
CA TRP A 373 -35.71 17.37 6.92
C TRP A 373 -36.84 18.40 6.99
N SER A 374 -38.07 17.93 7.17
CA SER A 374 -39.24 18.81 7.19
C SER A 374 -40.04 18.66 8.47
N GLU A 375 -40.09 19.73 9.25
CA GLU A 375 -40.96 19.86 10.43
C GLU A 375 -42.26 20.61 10.08
N HIS A 376 -42.43 20.93 8.80
CA HIS A 376 -43.64 21.54 8.32
C HIS A 376 -44.78 20.52 8.25
N SER A 377 -46.00 20.98 8.52
CA SER A 377 -47.20 20.16 8.57
C SER A 377 -47.65 19.61 7.21
N ARG A 378 -47.12 20.13 6.11
CA ARG A 378 -47.49 19.75 4.74
C ARG A 378 -46.37 18.98 4.06
N ASP A 379 -46.77 18.13 3.12
CA ASP A 379 -45.83 17.39 2.28
C ASP A 379 -44.89 18.33 1.50
N TYR A 380 -43.64 17.91 1.39
CA TYR A 380 -42.59 18.64 0.71
C TYR A 380 -42.86 18.58 -0.79
N ARG A 381 -42.92 19.75 -1.40
CA ARG A 381 -43.08 19.88 -2.85
C ARG A 381 -41.72 20.19 -3.45
N ARG A 382 -41.24 19.33 -4.36
CA ARG A 382 -39.98 19.53 -5.09
C ARG A 382 -39.88 20.89 -5.80
N GLY A 383 -41.00 21.50 -6.16
CA GLY A 383 -41.04 22.83 -6.76
C GLY A 383 -40.61 23.98 -5.85
N ILE A 384 -40.50 23.78 -4.52
CA ILE A 384 -40.09 24.82 -3.57
C ILE A 384 -38.63 25.22 -3.80
N ILE A 385 -37.75 24.23 -4.05
CA ILE A 385 -36.35 24.44 -4.39
C ILE A 385 -36.15 23.95 -5.83
N PRO A 386 -36.45 24.80 -6.83
CA PRO A 386 -36.33 24.40 -8.23
C PRO A 386 -34.86 24.20 -8.57
N THR A 387 -34.52 22.98 -8.98
CA THR A 387 -33.20 22.65 -9.51
C THR A 387 -33.32 21.77 -10.76
N ALA A 388 -32.34 21.89 -11.66
CA ALA A 388 -32.17 20.96 -12.77
C ALA A 388 -31.66 19.58 -12.30
N PHE A 389 -31.04 19.51 -11.12
CA PHE A 389 -30.51 18.30 -10.47
C PHE A 389 -31.51 17.77 -9.42
N GLY A 390 -31.04 17.14 -8.34
CA GLY A 390 -31.90 16.58 -7.29
C GLY A 390 -32.74 15.40 -7.78
N ASP A 391 -32.15 14.52 -8.58
CA ASP A 391 -32.81 13.34 -9.14
C ASP A 391 -33.46 12.47 -8.06
N VAL A 392 -32.81 12.32 -6.90
CA VAL A 392 -33.38 11.61 -5.74
C VAL A 392 -33.59 12.59 -4.59
N SER A 393 -34.76 12.54 -3.96
CA SER A 393 -35.03 13.29 -2.73
C SER A 393 -35.51 12.34 -1.63
N ILE A 394 -34.76 12.30 -0.53
CA ILE A 394 -35.07 11.56 0.69
C ILE A 394 -35.65 12.55 1.69
N ILE A 395 -36.94 12.47 1.95
CA ILE A 395 -37.67 13.43 2.77
C ILE A 395 -37.97 12.78 4.11
N ILE A 396 -37.58 13.43 5.20
CA ILE A 396 -37.68 12.93 6.56
C ILE A 396 -38.63 13.84 7.34
N TYR A 397 -39.68 13.24 7.89
CA TYR A 397 -40.66 13.90 8.74
C TYR A 397 -40.56 13.33 10.16
N PRO A 398 -40.11 14.11 11.16
CA PRO A 398 -40.18 13.68 12.55
C PRO A 398 -41.65 13.57 12.98
N VAL A 399 -41.99 12.45 13.59
CA VAL A 399 -43.30 12.19 14.21
C VAL A 399 -43.13 11.96 15.71
N LYS A 400 -44.26 11.86 16.43
CA LYS A 400 -44.25 11.65 17.88
C LYS A 400 -43.50 10.36 18.26
N ASN A 401 -42.97 10.34 19.48
CA ASN A 401 -42.24 9.20 20.07
C ASN A 401 -40.94 8.83 19.36
N HIS A 402 -40.16 9.81 18.88
CA HIS A 402 -38.86 9.60 18.23
C HIS A 402 -38.93 8.68 16.99
N MET A 403 -40.07 8.65 16.31
CA MET A 403 -40.24 7.96 15.04
C MET A 403 -40.06 8.94 13.88
N PHE A 404 -39.72 8.42 12.70
CA PHE A 404 -39.55 9.20 11.48
C PHE A 404 -40.34 8.57 10.34
N PHE A 405 -41.09 9.38 9.60
CA PHE A 405 -41.67 8.98 8.32
C PHE A 405 -40.73 9.41 7.20
N ILE A 406 -40.29 8.46 6.39
CA ILE A 406 -39.32 8.69 5.30
C ILE A 406 -39.99 8.44 3.97
N ALA A 407 -40.01 9.46 3.11
CA ALA A 407 -40.50 9.36 1.74
C ALA A 407 -39.33 9.53 0.76
N ILE A 408 -39.16 8.58 -0.15
CA ILE A 408 -38.15 8.67 -1.21
C ILE A 408 -38.87 8.97 -2.52
N THR A 409 -38.47 10.06 -3.15
CA THR A 409 -38.97 10.45 -4.47
C THR A 409 -37.82 10.41 -5.47
N LYS A 410 -38.08 9.91 -6.68
CA LYS A 410 -37.15 9.92 -7.81
C LYS A 410 -37.75 10.74 -8.94
N LYS A 411 -36.94 11.55 -9.60
CA LYS A 411 -37.37 12.32 -10.78
C LYS A 411 -37.67 11.32 -11.89
N PRO A 412 -38.81 11.44 -12.58
CA PRO A 412 -39.13 10.53 -13.68
C PRO A 412 -38.03 10.63 -14.74
N GLU A 413 -37.48 9.49 -15.14
CA GLU A 413 -36.50 9.41 -16.22
C GLU A 413 -37.18 9.94 -17.49
N LYS A 414 -36.60 10.97 -18.10
CA LYS A 414 -36.99 11.35 -19.46
C LYS A 414 -36.46 10.26 -20.38
N LEU A 415 -37.34 9.33 -20.77
CA LEU A 415 -37.09 8.45 -21.91
C LEU A 415 -36.92 9.37 -23.13
N TYR A 416 -35.68 9.51 -23.60
CA TYR A 416 -35.35 10.23 -24.84
C TYR A 416 -35.46 9.31 -26.04
#